data_AF-A0A6A3LQU5-F1
#
_entry.id   AF-A0A6A3LQU5-F1
#
_cell.length_a   1.000
_cell.length_b   1.000
_cell.length_c   1.000
_cell.angle_alpha   90.00
_cell.angle_beta   90.00
_cell.angle_gamma   90.00
#
_symmetry.space_group_name_H-M   'P 1'
#
loop_
_entity.id
_entity.type
_entity.pdbx_description
1 polymer ?
#
loop_
_entity_poly.entity_id
_entity_poly.type
_entity_poly.pdbx_seq_one_letter_code
_entity_poly.pdbx_strand_id
1 'polypeptide(L)' 'MNELELGVEQPMRMLIDNQATVVQTGSVASSAKAKHVDVRLVTMRDFTAKEIIAPKNVVSDGS' A
#
# COMPACT_ATOMS: atom_id res chain seq x y z
N MET A 1 -17.34 -15.66 23.33
CA MET A 1 -16.31 -15.19 22.39
C MET A 1 -16.89 -13.95 21.74
N ASN A 2 -16.46 -12.77 22.16
CA ASN A 2 -16.90 -11.52 21.54
C ASN A 2 -15.83 -11.16 20.52
N GLU A 3 -16.01 -11.64 19.29
CA GLU A 3 -15.28 -11.09 18.15
C GLU A 3 -15.66 -9.61 18.05
N LEU A 4 -14.67 -8.71 17.98
CA LEU A 4 -14.97 -7.32 17.69
C LEU A 4 -15.52 -7.27 16.26
N GLU A 5 -16.81 -6.95 16.12
CA GLU A 5 -17.46 -6.60 14.86
C GLU A 5 -16.95 -5.23 14.34
N LEU A 6 -15.64 -5.09 14.21
CA LEU A 6 -15.00 -3.95 13.57
C LEU A 6 -15.29 -4.06 12.07
N GLY A 7 -16.29 -3.31 11.60
CA GLY A 7 -16.51 -3.10 10.19
C GLY A 7 -15.24 -2.52 9.55
N VAL A 8 -14.57 -3.30 8.71
CA VAL A 8 -13.37 -2.87 8.00
C VAL A 8 -13.81 -2.03 6.81
N GLU A 9 -13.46 -0.75 6.80
CA GLU A 9 -13.67 0.14 5.66
C GLU A 9 -12.65 -0.20 4.55
N GLN A 10 -13.14 -0.61 3.38
CA GLN A 10 -12.32 -0.79 2.18
C GLN A 10 -12.58 0.35 1.18
N PRO A 11 -11.53 0.91 0.55
CA PRO A 11 -10.12 0.55 0.72
C PRO A 11 -9.54 1.05 2.05
N MET A 12 -8.78 0.18 2.73
CA MET A 12 -8.07 0.55 3.95
C MET A 12 -6.95 1.53 3.63
N ARG A 13 -6.87 2.64 4.37
CA ARG A 13 -5.74 3.57 4.24
C ARG A 13 -4.45 2.90 4.70
N MET A 14 -3.45 2.88 3.82
CA MET A 14 -2.11 2.40 4.13
C MET A 14 -1.14 3.57 4.04
N LEU A 15 -0.63 4.02 5.18
CA LEU A 15 0.37 5.09 5.24
C LEU A 15 1.77 4.51 5.12
N ILE A 16 2.57 5.08 4.22
CA ILE A 16 3.91 4.61 3.87
C ILE A 16 4.90 5.75 4.05
N ASP A 17 5.94 5.52 4.84
CA ASP A 17 7.04 6.48 5.07
C ASP A 17 8.03 6.53 3.88
N ASN A 18 8.24 5.39 3.23
CA ASN A 18 9.07 5.28 2.04
C ASN A 18 8.34 5.81 0.81
N GLN A 19 8.58 7.08 0.51
CA GLN A 19 7.95 7.76 -0.62
C GLN A 19 8.19 7.08 -1.97
N ALA A 20 9.33 6.39 -2.13
CA ALA A 20 9.63 5.64 -3.34
C ALA A 20 8.67 4.45 -3.54
N THR A 21 8.18 3.84 -2.45
CA THR A 21 7.27 2.69 -2.49
C THR A 21 5.89 3.04 -3.04
N VAL A 22 5.36 4.24 -2.73
CA VAL A 22 4.08 4.69 -3.30
C VAL A 22 4.17 4.83 -4.81
N VAL A 23 5.24 5.45 -5.32
CA VAL A 23 5.47 5.59 -6.76
C VAL A 23 5.65 4.23 -7.44
N GLN A 24 6.38 3.31 -6.80
CA GLN A 24 6.58 1.96 -7.32
C GLN A 24 5.27 1.14 -7.32
N THR A 25 4.37 1.37 -6.37
CA THR A 25 3.07 0.69 -6.33
C THR A 25 2.18 1.15 -7.50
N GLY A 26 2.26 2.43 -7.89
CA GLY A 26 1.47 3.00 -8.98
C GLY A 26 2.00 2.78 -10.41
N SER A 27 3.26 2.35 -10.59
CA SER A 27 3.86 2.18 -11.93
C SER A 27 4.51 0.82 -12.11
N VAL A 28 4.05 0.06 -13.11
CA VAL A 28 4.59 -1.26 -13.49
C VAL A 28 6.03 -1.15 -14.00
N ALA A 29 6.36 -0.06 -14.70
CA ALA A 29 7.64 0.12 -15.41
C ALA A 29 8.86 0.26 -14.48
N SER A 30 8.68 0.81 -13.27
CA SER A 30 9.78 1.01 -12.31
C SER A 30 10.26 -0.27 -11.62
N SER A 31 9.47 -1.36 -11.70
CA SER A 31 9.78 -2.63 -11.02
C SER A 31 10.77 -3.52 -11.78
N ALA A 32 10.89 -3.36 -13.10
CA ALA A 32 11.68 -4.26 -13.93
C ALA A 32 13.19 -4.17 -13.68
N LYS A 33 13.67 -3.07 -13.08
CA LYS A 33 15.12 -2.84 -12.83
C LYS A 33 15.59 -3.27 -11.44
N ALA A 34 14.68 -3.48 -10.48
CA ALA A 34 15.06 -3.93 -9.15
C ALA A 34 14.85 -5.45 -9.06
N LYS A 35 15.95 -6.21 -9.20
CA LYS A 35 15.97 -7.67 -9.10
C LYS A 35 15.46 -8.22 -7.75
N HIS A 36 15.27 -7.34 -6.77
CA HIS A 36 14.73 -7.61 -5.43
C HIS A 36 13.51 -6.75 -5.11
N VAL A 37 12.70 -6.33 -6.10
CA VAL A 37 11.38 -5.78 -5.76
C VAL A 37 10.58 -6.88 -5.08
N ASP A 38 10.54 -6.77 -3.76
CA ASP A 38 9.98 -7.71 -2.80
C ASP A 38 8.61 -8.23 -3.24
N VAL A 39 8.35 -9.51 -2.98
CA VAL A 39 7.03 -10.16 -3.08
C VAL A 39 5.91 -9.28 -2.51
N ARG A 40 6.24 -8.49 -1.48
CA ARG A 40 5.34 -7.52 -0.84
C ARG A 40 4.83 -6.44 -1.79
N LEU A 41 5.62 -5.92 -2.73
CA LEU A 41 5.13 -4.94 -3.70
C LEU A 41 4.14 -5.56 -4.68
N VAL A 42 4.34 -6.82 -5.08
CA VAL A 42 3.38 -7.55 -5.92
C VAL A 42 2.05 -7.73 -5.18
N THR A 43 2.09 -8.11 -3.91
CA THR A 43 0.89 -8.22 -3.06
C THR A 43 0.21 -6.86 -2.86
N MET A 44 0.97 -5.79 -2.58
CA MET A 44 0.43 -4.45 -2.40
C MET A 44 -0.25 -3.94 -3.67
N ARG A 45 0.31 -4.23 -4.85
CA ARG A 45 -0.32 -3.91 -6.14
C ARG A 45 -1.61 -4.67 -6.35
N ASP A 46 -1.61 -5.98 -6.11
CA ASP A 46 -2.83 -6.80 -6.21
C ASP A 46 -3.93 -6.28 -5.28
N PHE A 47 -3.58 -5.91 -4.04
CA PHE A 47 -4.53 -5.35 -3.08
C PHE A 47 -5.00 -3.95 -3.44
N THR A 48 -4.13 -3.14 -4.04
CA THR A 48 -4.53 -1.81 -4.55
C THR A 48 -5.48 -1.96 -5.75
N ALA A 49 -5.20 -2.89 -6.66
CA ALA A 49 -6.04 -3.17 -7.83
C ALA A 49 -7.41 -3.78 -7.45
N LYS A 50 -7.47 -4.49 -6.32
CA LYS A 50 -8.71 -5.02 -5.73
C LYS A 50 -9.43 -4.04 -4.82
N GLU A 51 -8.97 -2.79 -4.72
CA GLU A 51 -9.52 -1.75 -3.83
C GLU A 51 -9.57 -2.18 -2.35
N ILE A 52 -8.67 -3.07 -1.92
CA ILE A 52 -8.53 -3.50 -0.53
C ILE A 52 -7.73 -2.47 0.26
N ILE A 53 -6.72 -1.84 -0.37
CA ILE A 53 -5.87 -0.82 0.26
C ILE A 53 -5.74 0.43 -0.61
N ALA A 54 -5.54 1.58 0.03
CA ALA A 54 -5.21 2.86 -0.59
C ALA A 54 -3.86 3.35 -0.04
N PRO A 55 -2.74 3.08 -0.73
CA PRO A 55 -1.41 3.53 -0.33
C PRO A 55 -1.30 5.07 -0.42
N LYS A 56 -0.82 5.70 0.64
CA LYS A 56 -0.51 7.13 0.69
C LYS A 56 0.82 7.35 1.41
N ASN A 57 1.56 8.37 0.98
CA ASN A 57 2.74 8.80 1.73
C ASN A 57 2.29 9.32 3.10
N VAL A 58 3.07 9.02 4.15
CA VAL A 58 2.98 9.74 5.40
C VAL A 58 3.35 11.19 5.08
N VAL A 59 2.37 12.08 5.11
CA VAL A 59 2.63 13.51 5.22
C VAL A 59 2.70 13.76 6.71
N SER A 60 3.84 14.24 7.19
CA SER A 60 3.89 14.78 8.56
C SER A 60 2.97 15.99 8.55
N ASP A 61 1.75 15.81 9.05
CA ASP A 61 0.88 16.93 9.36
C ASP A 61 1.64 17.73 10.43
N GLY A 62 2.23 18.85 10.01
CA GLY A 62 3.01 19.71 10.89
C GLY A 62 2.16 20.15 12.05
N SER A 63 2.50 19.66 13.24
CA SER A 63 2.03 20.11 14.54
C SER A 63 3.17 20.76 15.30
#